data_AF-A0A2E5G6V2-F1
#
_entry.id   AF-A0A2E5G6V2-F1
#
_cell.length_a   1.000
_cell.length_b   1.000
_cell.length_c   1.000
_cell.angle_alpha   90.00
_cell.angle_beta   90.00
_cell.angle_gamma   90.00
#
_symmetry.space_group_name_H-M   'P 1'
#
loop_
_entity.id
_entity.type
_entity.pdbx_description
1 polymer ?
#
loop_
_entity_poly.entity_id
_entity_poly.type
_entity_poly.pdbx_seq_one_letter_code
_entity_poly.pdbx_strand_id
1 'polypeptide(L)' 'MRCNIDAKGKATRLLSGVFFLLVGLGLLLVVVFSMPEISWLWMVGVLLVAIGVFQVFEGWAGWCVLRAMGIKTRL' A
#
# COMPACT_ATOMS: atom_id res chain seq x y z
N MET A 1 -17.41 8.26 9.36
CA MET A 1 -16.26 7.83 10.19
C MET A 1 -15.56 9.07 10.70
N ARG A 2 -15.09 9.08 11.96
CA ARG A 2 -14.31 10.20 12.49
C ARG A 2 -12.92 10.15 11.85
N CYS A 3 -12.46 11.26 11.27
CA CYS A 3 -11.09 11.35 10.76
C CYS A 3 -10.12 11.07 11.92
N ASN A 4 -9.26 10.06 11.77
CA ASN A 4 -8.27 9.67 12.77
C ASN A 4 -6.86 10.09 12.36
N ILE A 5 -6.69 10.67 11.16
CA ILE A 5 -5.39 10.97 10.60
C ILE A 5 -5.22 12.45 10.28
N ASP A 6 -4.03 12.96 10.54
CA ASP A 6 -3.67 14.33 10.22
C ASP A 6 -3.49 14.49 8.69
N ALA A 7 -3.62 15.72 8.17
CA ALA A 7 -3.49 15.97 6.73
C ALA A 7 -2.14 15.48 6.16
N LYS A 8 -1.06 15.60 6.94
CA LYS A 8 0.26 15.06 6.62
C LYS A 8 0.25 13.53 6.56
N GLY A 9 -0.32 12.86 7.57
CA GLY A 9 -0.45 11.40 7.62
C GLY A 9 -1.33 10.83 6.49
N LYS A 10 -2.34 11.59 6.06
CA LYS A 10 -3.16 11.26 4.88
C LYS A 10 -2.32 11.30 3.59
N ALA A 11 -1.58 12.39 3.39
CA ALA A 11 -0.75 12.55 2.20
C ALA A 11 0.36 11.49 2.10
N THR A 12 1.03 11.18 3.22
CA THR A 12 2.10 10.17 3.24
C THR A 12 1.58 8.78 2.91
N ARG A 13 0.42 8.39 3.46
CA ARG A 13 -0.24 7.10 3.14
C ARG A 13 -0.69 7.00 1.69
N LEU A 14 -1.25 8.07 1.13
CA LEU A 14 -1.63 8.09 -0.28
C LEU A 14 -0.40 7.96 -1.17
N LEU A 15 0.67 8.70 -0.88
CA LEU A 15 1.89 8.68 -1.67
C LEU A 15 2.61 7.33 -1.58
N SER A 16 2.74 6.78 -0.36
CA SER A 16 3.34 5.45 -0.16
C SER A 16 2.48 4.37 -0.83
N GLY A 17 1.16 4.45 -0.69
CA GLY A 17 0.24 3.51 -1.31
C GLY A 17 0.34 3.48 -2.82
N VAL A 18 0.38 4.66 -3.46
CA VAL A 18 0.62 4.78 -4.92
C VAL A 18 1.98 4.23 -5.31
N PHE A 19 3.02 4.50 -4.53
CA PHE A 19 4.35 3.93 -4.78
C PHE A 19 4.35 2.40 -4.71
N PHE A 20 3.72 1.81 -3.69
CA PHE A 20 3.56 0.36 -3.56
C PHE A 20 2.77 -0.24 -4.73
N LEU A 21 1.73 0.44 -5.21
CA LEU A 21 0.98 0.02 -6.40
C LEU A 21 1.85 0.02 -7.65
N LEU A 22 2.62 1.09 -7.89
CA LEU A 22 3.50 1.20 -9.07
C LEU A 22 4.57 0.11 -9.06
N VAL A 23 5.23 -0.11 -7.92
CA VAL A 23 6.26 -1.15 -7.77
C VAL A 23 5.64 -2.54 -7.90
N GLY A 24 4.51 -2.81 -7.24
CA GLY A 24 3.83 -4.10 -7.30
C GLY A 24 3.34 -4.45 -8.71
N LEU A 25 2.71 -3.50 -9.41
CA LEU A 25 2.28 -3.69 -10.80
C LEU A 25 3.47 -3.86 -11.74
N GLY A 26 4.53 -3.04 -11.59
CA GLY A 26 5.76 -3.19 -12.36
C GLY A 26 6.39 -4.57 -12.18
N LEU A 27 6.42 -5.08 -10.94
CA LEU A 27 6.93 -6.41 -10.65
C LEU A 27 6.09 -7.51 -11.30
N LEU A 28 4.76 -7.41 -11.24
CA LEU A 28 3.86 -8.36 -11.90
C LEU A 28 4.06 -8.35 -13.43
N LEU A 29 4.25 -7.19 -14.04
CA LEU A 29 4.57 -7.09 -15.47
C LEU A 29 5.89 -7.82 -15.78
N VAL A 30 6.94 -7.61 -14.98
CA VAL A 30 8.23 -8.30 -15.17
C VAL A 30 8.08 -9.82 -15.05
N VAL A 31 7.28 -10.30 -14.09
CA VAL A 31 7.03 -11.75 -13.94
C VAL A 31 6.31 -12.31 -15.16
N VAL A 32 5.30 -11.62 -15.67
CA VAL A 32 4.52 -12.08 -16.84
C VAL A 32 5.36 -12.08 -18.12
N PHE A 33 6.22 -11.07 -18.33
CA PHE A 33 6.93 -10.89 -19.60
C PHE A 33 8.37 -11.42 -19.64
N SER A 34 9.04 -11.57 -18.49
CA SER A 34 10.49 -11.82 -18.48
C SER A 34 10.91 -13.00 -17.62
N MET A 35 10.21 -13.29 -16.52
CA MET A 35 10.66 -14.29 -15.53
C MET A 35 9.50 -15.10 -14.93
N PRO A 36 8.67 -15.79 -15.74
CA PRO A 36 7.54 -16.56 -15.23
C PRO A 36 7.98 -17.75 -14.35
N GLU A 37 9.21 -18.23 -14.56
CA GLU A 37 9.84 -19.34 -13.83
C GLU A 37 10.03 -19.04 -12.33
N ILE A 38 10.13 -17.75 -11.94
CA ILE A 38 10.39 -17.38 -10.55
C ILE A 38 9.07 -17.35 -9.76
N SER A 39 8.66 -18.54 -9.34
CA SER A 39 7.36 -18.80 -8.70
C SER A 39 7.08 -18.03 -7.41
N TRP A 40 8.05 -17.34 -6.79
CA TRP A 40 7.77 -16.53 -5.59
C TRP A 40 7.56 -15.04 -5.89
N LEU A 41 8.02 -14.56 -7.04
CA LEU A 41 8.03 -13.14 -7.38
C LEU A 41 6.63 -12.58 -7.66
N TRP A 42 5.72 -13.40 -8.22
CA TRP A 42 4.32 -13.01 -8.39
C TRP A 42 3.62 -12.79 -7.03
N MET A 43 3.92 -13.61 -6.02
CA MET A 43 3.34 -13.46 -4.68
C MET A 43 3.73 -12.12 -4.06
N VAL A 44 4.99 -11.73 -4.23
CA VAL A 44 5.48 -10.42 -3.78
C VAL A 44 4.78 -9.28 -4.52
N GLY A 45 4.62 -9.39 -5.85
CA GLY A 45 3.89 -8.41 -6.65
C GLY A 45 2.44 -8.22 -6.16
N VAL A 46 1.72 -9.33 -5.96
CA VAL A 46 0.34 -9.32 -5.43
C VAL A 46 0.28 -8.70 -4.03
N LEU A 47 1.22 -9.06 -3.15
CA LEU A 47 1.26 -8.52 -1.79
C LEU A 47 1.52 -7.00 -1.78
N LEU A 48 2.45 -6.52 -2.60
CA LEU A 48 2.73 -5.09 -2.73
C LEU A 48 1.51 -4.32 -3.26
N VAL A 49 0.80 -4.88 -4.24
CA VAL A 49 -0.45 -4.28 -4.74
C VAL A 49 -1.51 -4.25 -3.64
N ALA A 50 -1.73 -5.34 -2.91
CA ALA A 50 -2.71 -5.40 -1.83
C ALA A 50 -2.40 -4.38 -0.72
N ILE A 51 -1.13 -4.27 -0.31
CA ILE A 51 -0.68 -3.27 0.66
C ILE A 51 -0.88 -1.85 0.10
N GLY A 52 -0.55 -1.62 -1.16
CA GLY A 52 -0.72 -0.33 -1.83
C GLY A 52 -2.17 0.12 -1.87
N VAL A 53 -3.10 -0.75 -2.29
CA VAL A 53 -4.56 -0.48 -2.27
C VAL A 53 -5.01 -0.14 -0.86
N PHE A 54 -4.60 -0.92 0.14
CA PHE A 54 -4.99 -0.71 1.53
C PHE A 54 -4.51 0.65 2.07
N GLN A 55 -3.26 1.03 1.78
CA GLN A 55 -2.72 2.34 2.17
C GLN A 55 -3.45 3.50 1.49
N VAL A 56 -3.77 3.36 0.20
CA VAL A 56 -4.55 4.38 -0.53
C VAL A 56 -5.93 4.51 0.08
N PHE A 57 -6.59 3.40 0.40
CA PHE A 57 -7.90 3.39 1.05
C PHE A 57 -7.86 4.09 2.43
N GLU A 58 -6.92 3.74 3.30
CA GLU A 58 -6.76 4.39 4.61
C GLU A 58 -6.54 5.91 4.47
N GLY A 59 -5.68 6.31 3.53
CA GLY A 59 -5.42 7.72 3.22
C GLY A 59 -6.68 8.42 2.72
N TRP A 60 -7.40 7.84 1.76
CA TRP A 60 -8.58 8.47 1.14
C TRP A 60 -9.73 8.63 2.14
N ALA A 61 -10.02 7.58 2.92
CA ALA A 61 -11.02 7.59 3.99
C ALA A 61 -10.66 8.51 5.17
N GLY A 62 -9.39 8.95 5.26
CA GLY A 62 -8.90 9.73 6.41
C GLY A 62 -8.89 8.92 7.70
N TRP A 63 -8.76 7.61 7.59
CA TRP A 63 -8.91 6.68 8.71
C TRP A 63 -7.83 5.60 8.65
N CYS A 64 -7.12 5.44 9.76
CA CYS A 64 -6.02 4.50 9.91
C CYS A 64 -6.38 3.42 10.94
N VAL A 65 -6.27 2.15 10.54
CA VAL A 65 -6.52 0.98 11.40
C VAL A 65 -5.53 0.94 12.56
N LEU A 66 -4.24 1.17 12.31
CA LEU A 66 -3.20 1.11 13.35
C LEU A 66 -3.48 2.08 14.50
N ARG A 67 -3.83 3.34 14.18
CA ARG A 67 -4.16 4.35 15.19
C ARG A 67 -5.51 4.04 15.87
N ALA A 68 -6.44 3.37 15.18
CA ALA A 68 -7.68 2.89 15.79
C ALA A 68 -7.44 1.72 16.78
N MET A 69 -6.42 0.89 16.54
CA MET A 69 -5.95 -0.14 17.48
C MET A 69 -5.09 0.42 18.63
N GLY A 70 -4.95 1.75 18.74
CA GLY A 70 -4.16 2.40 19.80
C GLY A 70 -2.65 2.46 19.53
N ILE A 71 -2.19 2.05 18.34
CA ILE A 71 -0.77 2.10 17.97
C ILE A 71 -0.40 3.54 17.60
N LYS A 72 0.54 4.13 18.34
CA LYS A 72 1.08 5.47 18.04
C LYS A 72 1.97 5.41 16.80
N THR A 73 1.45 5.87 15.68
CA THR A 73 2.25 6.16 14.49
C THR A 73 2.88 7.56 14.63
N ARG A 74 4.19 7.69 14.37
CA ARG A 74 4.88 9.00 14.44
C ARG A 74 4.57 9.94 13.28
N LEU A 75 3.80 9.45 12.30
CA LEU A 75 3.34 10.16 11.11
C LEU A 75 1.92 10.70 11.31
#